data_AF-A0A252B328-F1
#
_entry.id   AF-A0A252B328-F1
#
_cell.length_a   1.000
_cell.length_b   1.000
_cell.length_c   1.000
_cell.angle_alpha   90.00
_cell.angle_beta   90.00
_cell.angle_gamma   90.00
#
_symmetry.space_group_name_H-M   'P 1'
#
loop_
_entity.id
_entity.type
_entity.pdbx_description
1 polymer ?
#
loop_
_entity_poly.entity_id
_entity_poly.type
_entity_poly.pdbx_seq_one_letter_code
_entity_poly.pdbx_strand_id
1 'polypeptide(L)'
;MTDPRIEAAARALFSTTEGEYTWDTLQVCYRNMWLKMAVIALAAADAVSWRPMSEAPKDRTPILAKMRSDIYPESSNRSGWNGRHVVIRHEGILDDGFDMGWSVAAPVGYGGMPDEWFLGWQPLPAPPVVDVGGDDE
;
A
#
# COMPACT_ATOMS: atom_id res chain seq x y z
N MET A 1 -2.59 8.38 24.30
CA MET A 1 -1.17 8.01 24.10
C MET A 1 -0.95 7.86 22.61
N THR A 2 0.03 8.58 22.05
CA THR A 2 0.37 8.51 20.62
C THR A 2 1.13 7.22 20.32
N ASP A 3 0.94 6.62 19.14
CA ASP A 3 1.66 5.40 18.73
C ASP A 3 3.18 5.63 18.83
N PRO A 4 3.94 4.75 19.51
CA PRO A 4 5.39 4.87 19.65
C PRO A 4 6.15 5.00 18.32
N ARG A 5 5.65 4.42 17.22
CA ARG A 5 6.26 4.53 15.88
C ARG A 5 6.10 5.92 15.31
N ILE A 6 4.94 6.55 15.50
CA ILE A 6 4.67 7.92 15.06
C ILE A 6 5.57 8.87 15.86
N GLU A 7 5.68 8.68 17.18
CA GLU A 7 6.56 9.48 18.04
C GLU A 7 8.03 9.35 17.63
N ALA A 8 8.51 8.14 17.37
CA ALA A 8 9.87 7.89 16.92
C ALA A 8 10.15 8.53 15.55
N ALA A 9 9.25 8.37 14.58
CA ALA A 9 9.38 8.98 13.25
C ALA A 9 9.34 10.51 13.32
N ALA A 10 8.49 11.10 14.17
CA ALA A 10 8.41 12.55 14.35
C ALA A 10 9.69 13.11 14.98
N ARG A 11 10.28 12.41 15.96
CA ARG A 11 11.59 12.75 16.53
C ARG A 11 12.69 12.69 15.48
N ALA A 12 12.70 11.66 14.64
CA ALA A 12 13.68 11.53 13.55
C ALA A 12 13.54 12.66 12.52
N LEU A 13 12.33 13.00 12.09
CA LEU A 13 12.06 14.12 11.19
C LEU A 13 12.46 15.47 11.80
N PHE A 14 12.19 15.68 13.09
CA PHE A 14 12.61 16.90 13.77
C PHE A 14 14.14 17.02 13.85
N SER A 15 14.84 15.90 14.06
CA SER A 15 16.31 15.90 14.17
C SER A 15 17.05 16.36 12.91
N THR A 16 16.38 16.40 11.76
CA THR A 16 16.97 16.93 10.51
C THR A 16 16.85 18.45 10.40
N THR A 17 16.19 19.12 11.35
CA THR A 17 16.08 20.59 11.35
C THR A 17 17.22 21.22 12.13
N GLU A 18 17.78 22.30 11.58
CA GLU A 18 18.77 23.11 12.28
C GLU A 18 18.04 24.09 13.23
N GLY A 19 18.39 24.09 14.52
CA GLY A 19 17.81 25.01 15.50
C GLY A 19 18.29 24.77 16.93
N GLU A 20 18.07 25.75 17.81
CA GLU A 20 18.47 25.69 19.23
C GLU A 20 17.50 24.87 20.12
N TYR A 21 16.34 24.48 19.57
CA TYR A 21 15.31 23.79 20.34
C TYR A 21 15.50 22.28 20.32
N THR A 22 15.20 21.64 21.45
CA THR A 22 15.14 20.18 21.56
C THR A 22 13.69 19.71 21.51
N TRP A 23 13.47 18.44 21.13
CA TRP A 23 12.12 17.86 21.08
C TRP A 23 11.33 18.08 22.37
N ASP A 24 11.99 17.92 23.53
CA ASP A 24 11.35 18.00 24.84
C ASP A 24 11.08 19.46 25.27
N THR A 25 11.72 20.44 24.64
CA THR A 25 11.50 21.89 24.89
C THR A 25 10.61 22.55 23.86
N LEU A 26 10.28 21.85 22.76
CA LEU A 26 9.40 22.35 21.71
C LEU A 26 8.01 22.68 22.25
N GLN A 27 7.39 23.77 21.80
CA GLN A 27 5.98 24.04 22.12
C GLN A 27 5.08 22.94 21.52
N VAL A 28 3.95 22.69 22.18
CA VAL A 28 3.01 21.60 21.84
C VAL A 28 2.49 21.72 20.39
N CYS A 29 2.23 22.93 19.91
CA CYS A 29 1.78 23.17 18.54
C CYS A 29 2.78 22.66 17.49
N TYR A 30 4.08 22.87 17.71
CA TYR A 30 5.13 22.39 16.82
C TYR A 30 5.32 20.87 16.93
N ARG A 31 5.22 20.27 18.13
CA ARG A 31 5.27 18.80 18.26
C ARG A 31 4.12 18.15 17.50
N ASN A 32 2.92 18.72 17.61
CA ASN A 32 1.75 18.23 16.87
C ASN A 32 1.93 18.35 15.35
N MET A 33 2.61 19.40 14.87
CA MET A 33 2.96 19.52 13.45
C MET A 33 3.88 18.38 12.99
N TRP A 34 4.94 18.09 13.74
CA TRP A 34 5.87 17.00 13.43
C TRP A 34 5.21 15.62 13.50
N LEU A 35 4.33 15.40 14.49
CA LEU A 35 3.55 14.16 14.60
C LEU A 35 2.64 13.97 13.37
N LYS A 36 1.99 15.02 12.87
CA LYS A 36 1.20 14.95 11.64
C LYS A 36 2.06 14.62 10.43
N MET A 37 3.24 15.24 10.30
CA MET A 37 4.17 14.91 9.21
C MET A 37 4.67 13.47 9.28
N ALA A 38 4.95 12.96 10.47
CA ALA A 38 5.37 11.57 10.68
C ALA A 38 4.29 10.58 10.27
N VAL A 39 3.02 10.85 10.58
CA VAL A 39 1.89 10.04 10.10
C VAL A 39 1.86 9.99 8.58
N ILE A 40 2.01 11.14 7.91
CA ILE A 40 2.00 11.21 6.45
C ILE A 40 3.20 10.46 5.85
N ALA A 41 4.40 10.65 6.41
CA ALA A 41 5.62 10.01 5.93
C ALA A 41 5.60 8.49 6.11
N LEU A 42 5.12 8.00 7.26
CA LEU A 42 4.94 6.56 7.50
C LEU A 42 3.87 5.97 6.60
N ALA A 43 2.74 6.64 6.41
CA ALA A 43 1.71 6.21 5.46
C ALA A 43 2.26 6.14 4.03
N ALA A 44 3.10 7.09 3.63
CA ALA A 44 3.78 7.06 2.34
C ALA A 44 4.78 5.90 2.24
N ALA A 45 5.63 5.68 3.25
CA ALA A 45 6.60 4.58 3.28
C ALA A 45 5.93 3.19 3.30
N ASP A 46 4.86 3.03 4.07
CA ASP A 46 4.01 1.84 4.09
C ASP A 46 3.29 1.64 2.76
N ALA A 47 2.95 2.73 2.06
CA ALA A 47 2.41 2.68 0.71
C ALA A 47 3.48 2.35 -0.35
N VAL A 48 4.77 2.41 -0.04
CA VAL A 48 5.85 1.94 -0.93
C VAL A 48 6.32 0.52 -0.59
N SER A 49 6.12 0.07 0.65
CA SER A 49 6.49 -1.29 1.09
C SER A 49 5.42 -2.31 0.70
N TRP A 50 5.81 -3.38 0.00
CA TRP A 50 4.90 -4.47 -0.34
C TRP A 50 4.58 -5.30 0.91
N ARG A 51 3.29 -5.42 1.26
CA ARG A 51 2.82 -6.18 2.42
C ARG A 51 2.65 -7.67 2.05
N PRO A 52 2.80 -8.62 3.00
CA PRO A 52 2.56 -10.04 2.73
C PRO A 52 1.12 -10.30 2.23
N MET A 53 0.94 -11.15 1.23
CA MET A 53 -0.39 -11.50 0.70
C MET A 53 -1.33 -12.07 1.78
N SER A 54 -0.80 -12.76 2.79
CA SER A 54 -1.57 -13.30 3.91
C SER A 54 -2.30 -12.24 4.74
N GLU A 55 -1.85 -10.98 4.69
CA GLU A 55 -2.46 -9.85 5.37
C GLU A 55 -3.44 -9.07 4.49
N ALA A 56 -3.56 -9.45 3.21
CA ALA A 56 -4.43 -8.76 2.28
C ALA A 56 -5.91 -8.99 2.62
N PRO A 57 -6.77 -7.98 2.40
CA PRO A 57 -8.19 -8.10 2.70
C PRO A 57 -8.86 -9.20 1.86
N LYS A 58 -9.56 -10.11 2.55
CA LYS A 58 -10.31 -11.22 1.93
C LYS A 58 -11.80 -10.93 1.74
N ASP A 59 -12.17 -9.66 1.71
CA ASP A 59 -13.54 -9.14 1.78
C ASP A 59 -14.00 -8.50 0.45
N ARG A 60 -13.38 -8.89 -0.66
CA ARG A 60 -13.60 -8.32 -2.01
C ARG A 60 -13.13 -6.89 -2.20
N THR A 61 -12.41 -6.31 -1.24
CA THR A 61 -11.70 -5.05 -1.44
C THR A 61 -10.60 -5.22 -2.51
N PRO A 62 -10.59 -4.39 -3.57
CA PRO A 62 -9.54 -4.47 -4.58
C PRO A 62 -8.21 -3.91 -4.04
N ILE A 63 -7.12 -4.56 -4.44
CA ILE A 63 -5.74 -4.25 -4.04
C ILE A 63 -4.83 -4.16 -5.26
N LEU A 64 -3.71 -3.45 -5.11
CA LEU A 64 -2.58 -3.56 -6.04
C LEU A 64 -1.68 -4.70 -5.57
N ALA A 65 -1.41 -5.68 -6.44
CA ALA A 65 -0.47 -6.76 -6.18
C ALA A 65 0.71 -6.69 -7.14
N LYS A 66 1.89 -7.04 -6.65
CA LYS A 66 3.10 -7.18 -7.46
C LYS A 66 3.38 -8.64 -7.70
N MET A 67 3.37 -9.06 -8.97
CA MET A 67 3.76 -10.40 -9.35
C MET A 67 5.27 -10.58 -9.18
N ARG A 68 5.69 -11.77 -8.74
CA ARG A 68 7.11 -12.13 -8.75
C ARG A 68 7.65 -12.14 -10.19
N SER A 69 8.96 -11.92 -10.33
CA SER A 69 9.62 -11.85 -11.63
C SER A 69 10.03 -13.22 -12.20
N ASP A 70 9.85 -14.30 -11.42
CA ASP A 70 10.39 -15.63 -11.67
C ASP A 70 9.32 -16.72 -11.79
N ILE A 71 8.04 -16.34 -11.96
CA ILE A 71 6.90 -17.29 -12.00
C ILE A 71 6.96 -18.15 -13.27
N TYR A 72 7.28 -17.53 -14.41
CA TYR A 72 7.38 -18.20 -15.69
C TYR A 72 8.78 -18.08 -16.28
N PRO A 73 9.31 -19.12 -16.94
CA PRO A 73 10.54 -19.00 -17.73
C PRO A 73 10.32 -18.04 -18.91
N GLU A 74 11.38 -17.38 -19.39
CA GLU A 74 11.27 -16.40 -20.49
C GLU A 74 10.64 -16.98 -21.77
N SER A 75 10.87 -18.28 -22.04
CA SER A 75 10.31 -19.00 -23.18
C SER A 75 8.81 -19.29 -23.08
N SER A 76 8.19 -19.08 -21.91
CA SER A 76 6.75 -19.24 -21.74
C SER A 76 5.99 -18.10 -22.40
N ASN A 77 4.87 -18.40 -23.06
CA ASN A 77 3.93 -17.38 -23.55
C ASN A 77 3.27 -16.56 -22.42
N ARG A 78 3.46 -16.94 -21.16
CA ARG A 78 3.00 -16.21 -19.96
C ARG A 78 4.09 -15.38 -19.30
N SER A 79 5.33 -15.39 -19.79
CA SER A 79 6.45 -14.62 -19.21
C SER A 79 6.16 -13.12 -19.09
N GLY A 80 5.26 -12.58 -19.91
CA GLY A 80 4.80 -11.19 -19.83
C GLY A 80 4.13 -10.78 -18.51
N TRP A 81 3.70 -11.74 -17.68
CA TRP A 81 3.16 -11.50 -16.33
C TRP A 81 4.24 -11.29 -15.26
N ASN A 82 5.47 -11.75 -15.49
CA ASN A 82 6.55 -11.63 -14.52
C ASN A 82 6.81 -10.17 -14.15
N GLY A 83 6.86 -9.88 -12.84
CA GLY A 83 7.19 -8.56 -12.32
C GLY A 83 6.14 -7.47 -12.55
N ARG A 84 4.97 -7.82 -13.10
CA ARG A 84 3.89 -6.85 -13.35
C ARG A 84 3.19 -6.44 -12.06
N HIS A 85 2.66 -5.22 -12.07
CA HIS A 85 1.68 -4.78 -11.08
C HIS A 85 0.28 -4.99 -11.64
N VAL A 86 -0.60 -5.60 -10.85
CA VAL A 86 -1.94 -5.99 -11.26
C VAL A 86 -2.94 -5.63 -10.17
N VAL A 87 -4.14 -5.21 -10.56
CA VAL A 87 -5.24 -5.00 -9.62
C VAL A 87 -6.01 -6.30 -9.50
N ILE A 88 -6.14 -6.81 -8.27
CA ILE A 88 -6.82 -8.06 -7.96
C ILE A 88 -7.74 -7.88 -6.75
N ARG A 89 -8.63 -8.84 -6.51
CA ARG A 89 -9.41 -8.92 -5.25
C ARG A 89 -9.58 -10.38 -4.83
N HIS A 90 -9.72 -10.61 -3.55
CA HIS A 90 -10.05 -11.94 -3.04
C HIS A 90 -11.57 -12.11 -3.03
N GLU A 91 -12.08 -13.26 -3.45
CA GLU A 91 -13.52 -13.39 -3.72
C GLU A 91 -14.33 -13.90 -2.52
N GLY A 92 -13.58 -14.23 -1.47
CA GLY A 92 -14.04 -14.63 -0.16
C GLY A 92 -13.77 -16.10 0.09
N ILE A 93 -14.09 -16.52 1.31
CA ILE A 93 -14.15 -17.92 1.69
C ILE A 93 -15.65 -18.24 1.81
N LEU A 94 -16.09 -19.30 1.15
CA LEU A 94 -17.48 -19.75 1.18
C LEU A 94 -17.83 -20.38 2.55
N ASP A 95 -19.12 -20.58 2.82
CA ASP A 95 -19.62 -21.12 4.10
C ASP A 95 -19.08 -22.53 4.42
N ASP A 96 -18.70 -23.29 3.40
CA ASP A 96 -18.07 -24.62 3.52
C ASP A 96 -16.55 -24.56 3.74
N GLY A 97 -15.98 -23.35 3.84
CA GLY A 97 -14.55 -23.11 3.99
C GLY A 97 -13.77 -23.11 2.68
N PHE A 98 -14.43 -23.24 1.52
CA PHE A 98 -13.74 -23.17 0.23
C PHE A 98 -13.22 -21.75 -0.04
N ASP A 99 -11.91 -21.62 -0.17
CA ASP A 99 -11.25 -20.37 -0.53
C ASP A 99 -11.31 -20.15 -2.05
N MET A 100 -12.06 -19.13 -2.49
CA MET A 100 -12.22 -18.78 -3.91
C MET A 100 -10.95 -18.17 -4.52
N GLY A 101 -9.97 -17.80 -3.70
CA GLY A 101 -8.68 -17.25 -4.09
C GLY A 101 -8.75 -15.82 -4.65
N TRP A 102 -7.61 -15.38 -5.18
CA TRP A 102 -7.48 -14.08 -5.82
C TRP A 102 -7.98 -14.11 -7.26
N SER A 103 -8.78 -13.12 -7.63
CA SER A 103 -9.24 -12.92 -8.98
C SER A 103 -8.62 -11.68 -9.62
N VAL A 104 -8.33 -11.82 -10.92
CA VAL A 104 -7.99 -10.70 -11.82
C VAL A 104 -9.07 -10.60 -12.90
N ALA A 105 -9.54 -9.39 -13.15
CA ALA A 105 -10.42 -9.13 -14.28
C ALA A 105 -9.58 -9.03 -15.56
N ALA A 106 -9.48 -10.13 -16.32
CA ALA A 106 -8.80 -10.16 -17.61
C ALA A 106 -9.82 -10.20 -18.77
N PRO A 107 -9.54 -9.60 -19.94
CA PRO A 107 -10.46 -9.59 -21.09
C PRO A 107 -10.88 -10.98 -21.58
N VAL A 108 -10.09 -12.02 -21.28
CA VAL A 108 -10.30 -13.39 -21.75
C VAL A 108 -10.73 -14.36 -20.65
N GLY A 109 -11.05 -13.87 -19.45
CA GLY A 109 -11.61 -14.69 -18.39
C GLY A 109 -11.26 -14.28 -16.97
N TYR A 110 -11.78 -15.07 -16.03
CA TYR A 110 -11.54 -14.99 -14.61
C TYR A 110 -10.56 -16.09 -14.22
N GLY A 111 -9.41 -15.73 -13.62
CA GLY A 111 -8.38 -16.68 -13.24
C GLY A 111 -8.05 -16.57 -11.76
N GLY A 112 -8.12 -17.70 -11.05
CA GLY A 112 -7.57 -17.83 -9.71
C GLY A 112 -6.05 -17.69 -9.75
N MET A 113 -5.51 -16.72 -9.02
CA MET A 113 -4.07 -16.55 -8.85
C MET A 113 -3.70 -16.94 -7.43
N PRO A 114 -2.75 -17.86 -7.23
CA PRO A 114 -2.36 -18.30 -5.89
C PRO A 114 -1.40 -17.28 -5.24
N ASP A 115 -1.42 -17.21 -3.91
CA ASP A 115 -0.66 -16.22 -3.12
C ASP A 115 0.83 -16.22 -3.47
N GLU A 116 1.43 -17.39 -3.71
CA GLU A 116 2.87 -17.54 -3.96
C GLU A 116 3.35 -16.93 -5.28
N TRP A 117 2.43 -16.53 -6.16
CA TRP A 117 2.76 -15.79 -7.38
C TRP A 117 3.05 -14.31 -7.11
N PHE A 118 2.68 -13.80 -5.94
CA PHE A 118 2.85 -12.40 -5.62
C PHE A 118 4.00 -12.18 -4.64
N LEU A 119 4.73 -11.09 -4.85
CA LEU A 119 5.71 -10.57 -3.89
C LEU A 119 5.00 -9.95 -2.67
N GLY A 120 3.82 -9.36 -2.90
CA GLY A 120 3.01 -8.72 -1.87
C GLY A 120 1.95 -7.79 -2.46
N TRP A 121 1.27 -7.08 -1.58
CA TRP A 121 0.16 -6.19 -1.91
C TRP A 121 0.30 -4.80 -1.29
N GLN A 122 -0.48 -3.87 -1.85
CA GLN A 122 -0.70 -2.52 -1.36
C GLN A 122 -2.18 -2.13 -1.54
N PRO A 123 -2.72 -1.23 -0.70
CA PRO A 123 -4.00 -0.59 -1.00
C PRO A 123 -3.90 0.15 -2.33
N LEU A 124 -5.01 0.23 -3.08
CA LEU A 124 -5.04 1.08 -4.26
C LEU A 124 -4.80 2.54 -3.87
N PRO A 125 -4.01 3.30 -4.64
CA PRO A 125 -3.84 4.72 -4.39
C PRO A 125 -5.19 5.43 -4.50
N ALA A 126 -5.36 6.50 -3.73
CA ALA A 126 -6.52 7.35 -3.89
C ALA A 126 -6.62 7.86 -5.34
N PRO A 127 -7.83 8.03 -5.89
CA PRO A 127 -8.00 8.66 -7.19
C PRO A 127 -7.26 10.01 -7.21
N PRO A 128 -6.65 10.39 -8.35
CA PRO A 128 -6.07 11.72 -8.48
C PRO A 128 -7.17 12.76 -8.21
N VAL A 129 -6.87 13.73 -7.35
CA VAL A 129 -7.75 14.88 -7.14
C VAL A 129 -7.67 15.71 -8.41
N VAL A 130 -8.71 15.64 -9.23
CA VAL A 130 -8.85 16.54 -10.38
C VAL A 130 -9.24 17.88 -9.78
N ASP A 131 -8.31 18.84 -9.78
CA ASP A 131 -8.66 20.23 -9.51
C ASP A 131 -9.50 20.68 -10.71
N VAL A 132 -10.82 20.59 -10.55
CA VAL A 132 -11.74 21.15 -11.52
C VAL A 132 -11.64 22.65 -11.30
N GLY A 133 -10.65 23.26 -11.95
CA GLY A 133 -10.44 24.70 -11.97
C GLY A 133 -11.77 25.36 -12.23
N GLY A 134 -12.32 25.99 -11.20
CA GLY A 134 -13.42 26.91 -11.32
C GLY A 134 -12.89 28.19 -11.94
N ASP A 135 -12.65 28.15 -13.25
CA ASP A 135 -12.47 29.35 -14.06
C ASP A 135 -13.77 29.56 -14.84
N ASP A 136 -14.46 30.62 -14.42
CA ASP A 136 -15.24 31.58 -15.20
C ASP A 136 -16.51 31.10 -15.95
N GLU A 137 -17.71 31.43 -15.42
CA GLU A 137 -18.39 32.73 -15.64
C GLU A 137 -19.59 32.91 -14.69
#